data_AF-A0A822GGA1-F1
#
_entry.id   AF-A0A822GGA1-F1
#
_cell.length_a   1.000
_cell.length_b   1.000
_cell.length_c   1.000
_cell.angle_alpha   90.00
_cell.angle_beta   90.00
_cell.angle_gamma   90.00
#
_symmetry.space_group_name_H-M   'P 1'
#
loop_
_entity.id
_entity.type
_entity.pdbx_description
1 polymer ?
#
loop_
_entity_poly.entity_id
_entity_poly.type
_entity_poly.pdbx_seq_one_letter_code
_entity_poly.pdbx_strand_id
1 'polypeptide(L)'
;EEENIPIEKTKAFLEYQQANYDPGIFVMDAHLKGNVSRFYNHSCSPNVFVQNVFIESWDVRFPWVAFFTATNIKAGTELVWDYSYEVDTVENRVLHCRCGSDECRHRLL
;
A
#
# COMPACT_ATOMS: atom_id res chain seq x y z
N GLU A 1 -9.97 -13.88 -28.03
CA GLU A 1 -8.79 -14.52 -28.64
C GLU A 1 -7.62 -14.24 -27.74
N GLU A 2 -7.08 -15.25 -27.08
CA GLU A 2 -5.88 -15.11 -26.24
C GLU A 2 -4.69 -14.83 -27.17
N GLU A 3 -4.21 -13.58 -27.19
CA GLU A 3 -2.93 -13.27 -27.84
C GLU A 3 -1.82 -14.00 -27.10
N ASN A 4 -1.46 -15.18 -27.62
CA ASN A 4 -0.26 -15.90 -27.21
C ASN A 4 0.96 -15.02 -27.46
N ILE A 5 1.44 -14.35 -26.41
CA ILE A 5 2.69 -13.61 -26.43
C ILE A 5 3.81 -14.63 -26.72
N PRO A 6 4.60 -14.47 -27.80
CA PRO A 6 5.65 -15.43 -28.15
C PRO A 6 6.64 -15.62 -27.00
N ILE A 7 6.91 -16.89 -26.63
CA ILE A 7 7.76 -17.29 -25.49
C ILE A 7 9.16 -16.64 -25.52
N GLU A 8 9.70 -16.38 -26.72
CA GLU A 8 10.98 -15.68 -26.91
C GLU A 8 10.93 -14.20 -26.48
N LYS A 9 9.79 -13.53 -26.67
CA LYS A 9 9.59 -12.15 -26.15
C LYS A 9 9.56 -12.14 -24.64
N THR A 10 9.02 -13.17 -24.00
CA THR A 10 8.98 -13.31 -22.54
C THR A 10 10.38 -13.55 -21.98
N LYS A 11 11.20 -14.38 -22.63
CA LYS A 11 12.58 -14.65 -22.17
C LYS A 11 13.49 -13.43 -22.29
N ALA A 12 13.46 -12.74 -23.44
CA ALA A 12 14.21 -11.49 -23.62
C ALA A 12 13.75 -10.37 -22.68
N PHE A 13 12.44 -10.29 -22.41
CA PHE A 13 11.87 -9.34 -21.42
C PHE A 13 12.34 -9.65 -19.99
N LEU A 14 12.34 -10.92 -19.60
CA LEU A 14 12.83 -11.35 -18.29
C LEU A 14 14.33 -11.12 -18.13
N GLU A 15 15.14 -11.43 -19.16
CA GLU A 15 16.58 -11.18 -19.17
C GLU A 15 16.90 -9.67 -19.10
N TYR A 16 16.13 -8.83 -19.83
CA TYR A 16 16.24 -7.37 -19.73
C TYR A 16 15.86 -6.85 -18.34
N GLN A 17 14.77 -7.35 -17.75
CA GLN A 17 14.38 -7.00 -16.39
C GLN A 17 15.45 -7.42 -15.36
N GLN A 18 16.07 -8.60 -15.53
CA GLN A 18 17.15 -9.06 -14.66
C GLN A 18 18.42 -8.20 -14.81
N ALA A 19 18.81 -7.88 -16.04
CA ALA A 19 19.97 -7.05 -16.31
C ALA A 19 19.82 -5.60 -15.82
N ASN A 20 18.58 -5.10 -15.74
CA ASN A 20 18.23 -3.75 -15.26
C ASN A 20 17.45 -3.79 -13.93
N TYR A 21 17.62 -4.87 -13.15
CA TYR A 21 16.96 -5.02 -11.86
C TYR A 21 17.57 -4.04 -10.87
N ASP A 22 16.82 -2.97 -10.58
CA ASP A 22 17.10 -2.07 -9.46
C ASP A 22 16.36 -2.60 -8.22
N PRO A 23 17.07 -3.07 -7.18
CA PRO A 23 16.45 -3.51 -5.93
C PRO A 23 15.90 -2.34 -5.09
N GLY A 24 15.92 -1.11 -5.60
CA GLY A 24 15.46 0.09 -4.93
C GLY A 24 14.05 -0.01 -4.35
N ILE A 25 13.84 0.72 -3.26
CA ILE A 25 12.55 0.87 -2.59
C ILE A 25 11.83 2.05 -3.24
N PHE A 26 10.61 1.81 -3.71
CA PHE A 26 9.75 2.83 -4.31
C PHE A 26 8.67 3.27 -3.32
N VAL A 27 8.27 4.55 -3.41
CA VAL A 27 7.25 5.15 -2.56
C VAL A 27 6.14 5.73 -3.44
N MET A 28 4.90 5.49 -3.04
CA MET A 28 3.74 6.14 -3.64
C MET A 28 3.43 7.45 -2.90
N ASP A 29 3.64 8.59 -3.57
CA ASP A 29 3.33 9.91 -3.01
C ASP A 29 1.99 10.44 -3.56
N ALA A 30 0.99 10.51 -2.69
CA ALA A 30 -0.33 11.05 -2.98
C ALA A 30 -0.53 12.49 -2.48
N HIS A 31 0.53 13.21 -2.11
CA HIS A 31 0.45 14.56 -1.54
C HIS A 31 -0.24 15.54 -2.49
N LEU A 32 0.22 15.65 -3.74
CA LEU A 32 -0.33 16.57 -4.75
C LEU A 32 -1.39 15.92 -5.65
N LYS A 33 -1.23 14.63 -5.99
CA LYS A 33 -2.12 13.90 -6.89
C LYS A 33 -2.37 12.50 -6.33
N GLY A 34 -3.64 12.15 -6.18
CA GLY A 34 -4.06 10.84 -5.68
C GLY A 34 -5.57 10.68 -5.80
N ASN A 35 -6.07 9.48 -5.50
CA ASN A 35 -7.51 9.20 -5.48
C ASN A 35 -8.07 9.30 -4.04
N VAL A 36 -9.28 8.77 -3.81
CA VAL A 36 -9.95 8.81 -2.50
C VAL A 36 -9.16 8.16 -1.36
N SER A 37 -8.29 7.18 -1.64
CA SER A 37 -7.57 6.44 -0.60
C SER A 37 -6.61 7.30 0.21
N ARG A 38 -6.13 8.42 -0.34
CA ARG A 38 -5.27 9.39 0.37
C ARG A 38 -5.93 10.01 1.61
N PHE A 39 -7.24 9.85 1.75
CA PHE A 39 -8.03 10.39 2.86
C PHE A 39 -8.40 9.33 3.90
N TYR A 40 -8.03 8.06 3.72
CA TYR A 40 -8.27 7.03 4.74
C TYR A 40 -7.36 7.26 5.92
N ASN A 41 -7.95 7.44 7.10
CA ASN A 41 -7.23 7.69 8.34
C ASN A 41 -6.64 6.42 8.93
N HIS A 42 -5.74 6.63 9.89
CA HIS A 42 -5.18 5.56 10.69
C HIS A 42 -6.12 5.09 11.81
N SER A 43 -6.16 3.79 12.05
CA SER A 43 -6.62 3.22 13.32
C SER A 43 -5.69 2.11 13.81
N CYS A 44 -5.49 2.02 15.14
CA CYS A 44 -4.80 0.90 15.78
C CYS A 44 -5.65 -0.39 15.78
N SER A 45 -6.96 -0.27 15.49
CA SER A 45 -7.88 -1.39 15.25
C SER A 45 -8.56 -1.17 13.90
N PRO A 46 -7.85 -1.39 12.79
CA PRO A 46 -8.35 -1.07 11.46
C PRO A 46 -9.45 -2.02 11.00
N ASN A 47 -10.32 -1.56 10.09
CA ASN A 47 -11.33 -2.38 9.42
C ASN A 47 -11.00 -2.62 7.93
N VAL A 48 -9.95 -1.97 7.42
CA VAL A 48 -9.38 -2.16 6.10
C VAL A 48 -7.91 -2.58 6.22
N PHE A 49 -7.47 -3.51 5.37
CA PHE A 49 -6.07 -3.87 5.20
C PHE A 49 -5.60 -3.66 3.76
N VAL A 50 -4.29 -3.52 3.59
CA VAL A 50 -3.63 -3.34 2.29
C VAL A 50 -3.18 -4.70 1.74
N GLN A 51 -3.45 -4.93 0.47
CA GLN A 51 -2.97 -6.08 -0.29
C GLN A 51 -2.28 -5.59 -1.57
N ASN A 52 -1.06 -6.09 -1.81
CA ASN A 52 -0.38 -5.89 -3.09
C ASN A 52 -1.04 -6.77 -4.16
N VAL A 53 -1.41 -6.15 -5.28
CA VAL A 53 -2.06 -6.82 -6.43
C VAL A 53 -1.27 -6.53 -7.70
N PHE A 54 -1.12 -7.52 -8.56
CA PHE A 54 -0.44 -7.42 -9.85
C PHE A 54 -1.48 -7.63 -10.95
N ILE A 55 -1.68 -6.60 -11.80
CA ILE A 55 -2.70 -6.60 -12.85
C ILE A 55 -2.01 -6.60 -14.22
N GLU A 56 -1.38 -5.49 -14.57
CA GLU A 56 -0.76 -5.29 -15.89
C GLU A 56 0.75 -5.60 -15.90
N SER A 57 1.39 -5.52 -14.74
CA SER A 57 2.82 -5.77 -14.55
C SER A 57 3.04 -6.81 -13.46
N TRP A 58 4.01 -7.69 -13.70
CA TRP A 58 4.51 -8.67 -12.74
C TRP A 58 5.77 -8.16 -12.00
N ASP A 59 6.13 -6.90 -12.20
CA ASP A 59 7.23 -6.29 -11.47
C ASP A 59 6.84 -6.08 -10.01
N VAL A 60 7.41 -6.91 -9.13
CA VAL A 60 7.14 -6.92 -7.69
C VAL A 60 7.42 -5.59 -6.98
N ARG A 61 8.18 -4.69 -7.62
CA ARG A 61 8.51 -3.36 -7.11
C ARG A 61 7.37 -2.35 -7.30
N PHE A 62 6.46 -2.61 -8.24
CA PHE A 62 5.34 -1.72 -8.58
C PHE A 62 3.99 -2.43 -8.47
N PRO A 63 3.63 -2.96 -7.28
CA PRO A 63 2.29 -3.51 -7.07
C PRO A 63 1.25 -2.40 -7.08
N TRP A 64 0.01 -2.77 -7.42
CA TRP A 64 -1.14 -1.97 -7.07
C TRP A 64 -1.43 -2.13 -5.58
N VAL A 65 -1.48 -1.01 -4.86
CA VAL A 65 -1.88 -0.97 -3.45
C VAL A 65 -3.42 -0.99 -3.39
N ALA A 66 -3.97 -2.16 -3.09
CA ALA A 66 -5.42 -2.36 -3.00
C ALA A 66 -5.87 -2.45 -1.54
N PHE A 67 -7.02 -1.84 -1.25
CA PHE A 67 -7.63 -1.85 0.08
C PHE A 67 -8.79 -2.85 0.11
N PHE A 68 -8.78 -3.75 1.08
CA PHE A 68 -9.84 -4.74 1.30
C PHE A 68 -10.34 -4.67 2.74
N THR A 69 -11.63 -4.91 2.93
CA THR A 69 -12.22 -4.99 4.27
C THR A 69 -11.97 -6.38 4.86
N ALA A 70 -11.49 -6.46 6.10
CA ALA A 70 -11.30 -7.75 6.78
C ALA A 70 -12.62 -8.35 7.28
N THR A 71 -13.65 -7.51 7.45
CA THR A 71 -14.97 -7.88 7.96
C THR A 71 -16.06 -7.10 7.22
N ASN A 72 -17.32 -7.47 7.42
CA ASN A 72 -18.45 -6.65 6.96
C ASN A 72 -18.45 -5.30 7.68
N ILE A 73 -18.71 -4.22 6.95
CA ILE A 73 -18.72 -2.84 7.46
C ILE A 73 -20.12 -2.24 7.32
N LYS A 74 -20.64 -1.68 8.42
CA LYS A 74 -21.93 -0.99 8.42
C LYS A 74 -21.83 0.34 7.67
N ALA A 75 -22.87 0.71 6.93
CA ALA A 75 -22.94 2.01 6.28
C ALA A 75 -22.72 3.18 7.27
N GLY A 76 -21.92 4.16 6.84
CA GLY A 76 -21.53 5.32 7.66
C GLY A 76 -20.35 5.06 8.60
N THR A 77 -19.82 3.83 8.68
CA THR A 77 -18.58 3.54 9.41
C THR A 77 -17.40 4.09 8.63
N GLU A 78 -16.48 4.79 9.31
CA GLU A 78 -15.24 5.27 8.71
C GLU A 78 -14.35 4.09 8.27
N LEU A 79 -13.73 4.21 7.10
CA LEU A 79 -12.74 3.26 6.61
C LEU A 79 -11.35 3.68 7.09
N VAL A 80 -10.71 2.80 7.86
CA VAL A 80 -9.43 3.07 8.53
C VAL A 80 -8.48 1.90 8.37
N TRP A 81 -7.18 2.19 8.23
CA TRP A 81 -6.11 1.19 8.06
C TRP A 81 -4.92 1.46 8.98
N ASP A 82 -4.05 0.48 9.18
CA ASP A 82 -2.83 0.71 9.96
C ASP A 82 -1.72 1.29 9.07
N TYR A 83 -1.30 2.53 9.35
CA TYR A 83 -0.22 3.19 8.61
C TYR A 83 1.13 2.50 8.82
N SER A 84 1.23 1.62 9.83
CA SER A 84 2.44 0.85 10.13
C SER A 84 3.68 1.72 10.36
N TYR A 85 3.46 2.94 10.84
CA TYR A 85 4.55 3.82 11.25
C TYR A 85 5.20 3.29 12.51
N GLU A 86 6.53 3.37 12.50
CA GLU A 86 7.37 3.14 13.66
C GLU A 86 7.61 4.47 14.37
N VAL A 87 7.30 4.50 15.66
CA VAL A 87 7.44 5.69 16.52
C VAL A 87 8.91 6.09 16.60
N ASP A 88 9.18 7.39 16.64
CA ASP A 88 10.53 7.98 16.76
C ASP A 88 11.46 7.73 15.55
N THR A 89 10.93 7.27 14.42
CA THR A 89 11.69 7.17 13.15
C THR A 89 11.88 8.50 12.43
N VAL A 90 11.10 9.53 12.79
CA VAL A 90 11.22 10.88 12.23
C VAL A 90 11.70 11.83 13.32
N GLU A 91 12.95 12.28 13.19
CA GLU A 91 13.56 13.18 14.16
C GLU A 91 12.73 14.45 14.37
N ASN A 92 12.56 14.85 15.63
CA ASN A 92 11.84 16.05 16.06
C ASN A 92 10.36 16.10 15.63
N ARG A 93 9.73 14.97 15.28
CA ARG A 93 8.32 14.92 14.92
C ARG A 93 7.55 13.96 15.81
N VAL A 94 6.65 14.52 16.62
CA VAL A 94 5.75 13.76 17.48
C VAL A 94 4.32 13.93 16.97
N LEU A 95 3.65 12.83 16.68
CA LEU A 95 2.25 12.82 16.28
C LEU A 95 1.46 11.83 17.16
N HIS A 96 0.45 12.34 17.85
CA HIS A 96 -0.42 11.51 18.68
C HIS A 96 -1.52 10.87 17.85
N CYS A 97 -1.77 9.59 18.11
CA CYS A 97 -2.89 8.86 17.53
C CYS A 97 -4.20 9.29 18.18
N ARG A 98 -5.24 9.53 17.38
CA ARG A 98 -6.59 9.92 17.84
C ARG A 98 -7.67 9.00 17.27
N CYS A 99 -7.32 7.73 16.99
CA CYS A 99 -8.24 6.78 16.36
C CYS A 99 -9.43 6.38 17.25
N GLY A 100 -9.34 6.59 18.56
CA GLY A 100 -10.43 6.29 19.50
C GLY A 100 -10.64 4.81 19.81
N SER A 101 -9.75 3.91 19.33
CA SER A 101 -9.79 2.48 19.72
C SER A 101 -9.39 2.29 21.18
N ASP A 102 -9.98 1.29 21.85
CA ASP A 102 -9.57 0.84 23.19
C ASP A 102 -8.13 0.30 23.18
N GLU A 103 -7.67 -0.25 22.05
CA GLU A 103 -6.32 -0.78 21.84
C GLU A 103 -5.38 0.26 21.19
N CYS A 104 -5.63 1.55 21.41
CA CYS A 104 -4.85 2.63 20.80
C CYS A 104 -3.39 2.63 21.30
N ARG A 105 -2.44 2.70 20.37
CA ARG A 105 -0.99 2.85 20.66
C ARG A 105 -0.60 4.26 21.13
N HIS A 106 -1.54 5.21 21.16
CA HIS A 106 -1.39 6.63 21.55
C HIS A 106 -0.43 7.48 20.70
N ARG A 107 0.57 6.88 20.04
CA ARG A 107 1.54 7.53 19.15
C ARG A 107 1.38 6.97 17.73
N LEU A 108 1.50 7.87 16.74
CA LEU A 108 1.57 7.54 15.32
C LEU A 108 2.98 7.77 14.77
N LEU A 109 3.61 8.89 15.14
CA LEU A 109 5.02 9.20 14.92
C LEU A 109 5.64 9.65 16.22
#